data_AF-A0A9Q3UHY0-F1
#
_entry.id   AF-A0A9Q3UHY0-F1
#
_cell.length_a   1.000
_cell.length_b   1.000
_cell.length_c   1.000
_cell.angle_alpha   90.00
_cell.angle_beta   90.00
_cell.angle_gamma   90.00
#
_symmetry.space_group_name_H-M   'P 1'
#
loop_
_entity.id
_entity.type
_entity.pdbx_description
1 polymer ?
#
loop_
_entity_poly.entity_id
_entity_poly.type
_entity_poly.pdbx_seq_one_letter_code
_entity_poly.pdbx_strand_id
1 'polypeptide(L)' 'MATTSFDKNFVVTDEVAIAKFKNAAKNPRKVSVKKRDYESDKEKGIQRLVRKLSNSATC' A
#
# COMPACT_ATOMS: atom_id res chain seq x y z
N MET A 1 -17.55 12.43 2.35
CA MET A 1 -16.68 12.42 1.15
C MET A 1 -17.40 13.17 0.05
N ALA A 2 -16.85 14.30 -0.40
CA ALA A 2 -17.47 15.08 -1.47
C ALA A 2 -17.16 14.41 -2.83
N THR A 3 -18.03 13.52 -3.27
CA THR A 3 -18.02 12.98 -4.63
C THR A 3 -18.74 13.91 -5.63
N THR A 4 -19.27 15.05 -5.15
CA THR A 4 -20.05 16.01 -5.95
C THR A 4 -19.23 17.20 -6.47
N SER A 5 -17.97 17.34 -6.08
CA SER A 5 -17.12 18.50 -6.41
C SER A 5 -16.27 18.33 -7.66
N PHE A 6 -16.42 17.23 -8.40
CA PHE A 6 -15.76 17.07 -9.69
C PHE A 6 -16.73 17.43 -10.80
N ASP A 7 -16.44 18.52 -11.50
CA ASP A 7 -17.10 18.85 -12.76
C ASP A 7 -16.86 17.71 -13.75
N LYS A 8 -17.91 17.24 -14.42
CA LYS A 8 -17.84 16.13 -15.40
C LYS A 8 -16.98 16.50 -16.62
N ASN A 9 -16.69 17.79 -16.80
CA ASN A 9 -15.88 18.31 -17.89
C ASN A 9 -14.42 18.59 -17.49
N PHE A 10 -13.88 17.88 -16.48
CA PHE A 10 -12.48 18.03 -16.10
C PHE A 10 -11.54 17.53 -17.22
N VAL A 11 -11.09 18.47 -18.06
CA VAL A 11 -10.12 18.23 -19.14
C VAL A 11 -8.82 18.92 -18.77
N VAL A 12 -7.72 18.16 -18.72
CA VAL A 12 -6.38 18.72 -18.57
C VAL A 12 -5.94 19.27 -19.92
N THR A 13 -5.77 20.59 -20.02
CA THR A 13 -5.38 21.28 -21.25
C THR A 13 -3.88 21.59 -21.33
N ASP A 14 -3.15 21.46 -20.22
CA ASP A 14 -1.71 21.73 -20.18
C ASP A 14 -0.91 20.62 -20.88
N GLU A 15 -0.39 20.96 -22.06
CA GLU A 15 0.43 20.07 -22.89
C GLU A 15 1.71 19.61 -22.18
N VAL A 16 2.30 20.46 -21.33
CA VAL A 16 3.52 20.13 -20.58
C VAL A 16 3.21 19.08 -19.52
N ALA A 17 2.10 19.23 -18.81
CA ALA A 17 1.63 18.24 -17.84
C ALA A 17 1.32 16.90 -18.52
N ILE A 18 0.67 16.93 -19.68
CA ILE A 18 0.34 15.72 -20.47
C ILE A 18 1.63 15.01 -20.91
N ALA A 19 2.63 15.75 -21.40
CA ALA A 19 3.91 15.19 -21.82
C ALA A 19 4.67 14.54 -20.65
N LYS A 20 4.71 15.21 -19.50
CA LYS A 20 5.30 14.68 -18.27
C LYS A 20 4.60 13.39 -17.82
N PHE A 21 3.27 13.37 -17.84
CA PHE A 21 2.48 12.19 -17.49
C PHE A 21 2.76 11.02 -18.45
N LYS A 22 2.74 11.27 -19.76
CA LYS A 22 3.05 10.23 -20.78
C LYS A 22 4.44 9.64 -20.59
N ASN A 23 5.43 10.45 -20.24
CA ASN A 23 6.79 9.97 -19.98
C ASN A 23 6.85 9.14 -18.69
N ALA A 24 6.22 9.60 -17.62
CA ALA A 24 6.13 8.85 -16.35
C ALA A 24 5.38 7.51 -16.51
N ALA A 25 4.33 7.47 -17.34
CA ALA A 25 3.59 6.25 -17.64
C ALA A 25 4.41 5.24 -18.45
N LYS A 26 5.25 5.71 -19.39
CA LYS A 26 6.19 4.85 -20.13
C LYS A 26 7.32 4.32 -19.26
N ASN A 27 7.74 5.10 -18.25
CA ASN A 27 8.82 4.75 -17.33
C ASN A 27 8.30 4.69 -15.89
N PRO A 28 7.44 3.71 -15.57
CA PRO A 28 6.83 3.63 -14.26
C PRO A 28 7.90 3.40 -13.20
N ARG A 29 7.82 4.15 -12.10
CA ARG A 29 8.68 3.93 -10.95
C ARG A 29 8.33 2.58 -10.32
N LYS A 30 9.17 1.58 -10.57
CA LYS A 30 9.02 0.25 -9.97
C LYS A 30 9.47 0.33 -8.51
N VAL A 31 8.53 0.13 -7.59
CA VAL A 31 8.82 -0.02 -6.17
C VAL A 31 8.86 -1.52 -5.88
N SER A 32 9.99 -2.01 -5.38
CA SER A 32 10.10 -3.38 -4.92
C SER A 32 9.34 -3.51 -3.61
N VAL A 33 8.22 -4.23 -3.65
CA VAL A 33 7.49 -4.62 -2.43
C VAL A 33 8.05 -5.97 -2.01
N LYS A 34 8.59 -6.05 -0.79
CA LYS A 34 9.04 -7.32 -0.22
C LYS A 34 7.85 -8.28 -0.20
N LYS A 35 7.98 -9.41 -0.89
CA LYS A 35 6.98 -10.48 -0.84
C LYS A 35 6.87 -10.96 0.61
N ARG A 36 5.64 -10.99 1.12
CA ARG A 36 5.37 -11.45 2.47
C ARG A 36 5.66 -12.95 2.56
N ASP A 37 6.42 -13.34 3.58
CA ASP A 37 6.68 -14.73 3.90
C ASP A 37 5.66 -15.19 4.94
N TYR A 38 4.64 -15.89 4.48
CA TYR A 38 3.52 -16.31 5.31
C TYR A 38 3.91 -17.36 6.35
N GLU A 39 4.88 -18.24 6.04
CA GLU A 39 5.32 -19.25 7.00
C GLU A 39 6.15 -18.62 8.12
N SER A 40 7.08 -17.73 7.79
CA SER A 40 7.84 -16.98 8.80
C SER A 40 6.95 -16.10 9.69
N ASP A 41 5.94 -15.45 9.10
CA ASP A 41 5.00 -14.62 9.84
C ASP A 41 4.10 -15.46 10.76
N LYS A 42 3.68 -16.64 10.31
CA LYS A 42 2.87 -17.59 11.09
C LYS A 42 3.64 -18.09 12.31
N GLU A 43 4.88 -18.54 12.14
CA GLU A 43 5.74 -18.98 13.25
C GLU A 43 5.93 -17.87 14.29
N LYS A 44 6.24 -16.65 13.85
CA LYS A 44 6.35 -15.47 14.72
C LYS A 44 5.04 -15.17 15.45
N GLY A 45 3.91 -15.33 14.76
CA GLY A 45 2.57 -15.15 15.34
C GLY A 45 2.30 -16.13 16.47
N ILE A 46 2.58 -17.41 16.24
CA ILE A 46 2.42 -18.48 17.25
C ILE A 46 3.32 -18.23 18.46
N GLN A 47 4.60 -17.92 18.25
CA GLN A 47 5.52 -17.61 19.35
C GLN A 47 5.06 -16.43 20.20
N ARG A 48 4.55 -15.37 19.56
CA ARG A 48 3.99 -14.21 20.26
C ARG A 48 2.75 -14.56 21.06
N LEU A 49 1.89 -15.41 20.50
CA LEU A 49 0.69 -15.89 21.17
C LEU A 49 1.04 -16.70 22.41
N VAL A 50 1.96 -17.67 22.30
CA VAL A 50 2.45 -18.47 23.43
C VAL A 50 2.98 -17.58 24.53
N ARG A 51 3.85 -16.62 24.20
CA ARG A 51 4.39 -15.68 25.20
C ARG A 51 3.30 -14.89 25.93
N LYS A 52 2.28 -14.42 25.21
CA LYS A 52 1.16 -13.69 25.83
C LYS A 52 0.33 -14.58 26.76
N LEU A 53 0.06 -15.81 26.34
CA LEU A 53 -0.73 -16.76 27.14
C LEU A 53 0.04 -17.24 28.38
N SER A 54 1.33 -17.52 28.25
CA SER A 54 2.19 -17.87 29.39
C SER A 54 2.26 -16.75 30.43
N ASN A 55 2.36 -15.50 29.99
CA ASN A 55 2.32 -14.33 30.88
C ASN A 55 0.94 -14.09 31.51
N SER A 56 -0.14 -14.54 30.85
CA SER A 56 -1.51 -14.44 31.39
C SER A 56 -1.84 -15.55 32.39
N ALA A 57 -1.12 -16.68 32.33
CA ALA A 57 -1.28 -17.82 33.24
C ALA A 57 -0.45 -17.68 34.53
N THR A 58 0.45 -16.69 34.60
CA THR A 58 1.30 -16.40 35.77
C THR A 58 0.70 -15.32 36.70
N CYS A 59 -0.61 -15.10 36.63
CA CYS A 59 -1.36 -14.26 37.56
C CYS A 59 -1.84 -15.07 38.78
#